data_AF-A0AAN3M3H4-F1
#
_entry.id   AF-A0AAN3M3H4-F1
#
_cell.length_a   1.000
_cell.length_b   1.000
_cell.length_c   1.000
_cell.angle_alpha   90.00
_cell.angle_beta   90.00
_cell.angle_gamma   90.00
#
_symmetry.space_group_name_H-M   'P 1'
#
loop_
_entity.id
_entity.type
_entity.pdbx_description
1 polymer ?
#
loop_
_entity_poly.entity_id
_entity_poly.type
_entity_poly.pdbx_seq_one_letter_code
_entity_poly.pdbx_strand_id
1 'polypeptide(L)'
;MLPGYFRFVCQNGCVCGQSLGEVRVPHRGNVVDRVIEGAYEVVGVFDRIEEKRDAMQSLVLPPPARQALAQAALTYRYGDEHQPVTTADILTPRRREDYGKDLWSAYQTIQENMLKGG
;
A
#
# COMPACT_ATOMS: atom_id res chain seq x y z
N MET A 1 -17.81 1.88 3.07
CA MET A 1 -16.97 1.20 2.07
C MET A 1 -15.67 1.96 1.98
N LEU A 2 -14.52 1.28 2.01
CA LEU A 2 -13.20 1.90 1.90
C LEU A 2 -12.52 1.36 0.63
N PRO A 3 -12.20 2.20 -0.37
CA PRO A 3 -11.49 1.76 -1.56
C PRO A 3 -10.02 1.46 -1.25
N GLY A 4 -9.48 0.40 -1.84
CA GLY A 4 -8.11 -0.03 -1.63
C GLY A 4 -7.66 -1.09 -2.64
N TYR A 5 -6.36 -1.34 -2.72
CA TYR A 5 -5.79 -2.33 -3.63
C TYR A 5 -5.36 -3.58 -2.86
N PHE A 6 -6.22 -4.59 -2.81
CA PHE A 6 -5.85 -5.85 -2.18
C PHE A 6 -5.06 -6.74 -3.15
N ARG A 7 -3.80 -6.98 -2.83
CA ARG A 7 -2.99 -7.96 -3.55
C ARG A 7 -3.04 -9.31 -2.82
N PHE A 8 -3.76 -10.26 -3.43
CA PHE A 8 -3.99 -11.60 -2.88
C PHE A 8 -2.70 -12.33 -2.49
N VAL A 9 -1.62 -12.11 -3.24
CA VAL A 9 -0.36 -12.83 -3.03
C VAL A 9 0.27 -12.48 -1.68
N CYS A 10 0.25 -11.20 -1.26
CA CYS A 10 0.76 -10.76 0.04
C CYS A 10 -0.22 -11.01 1.19
N GLN A 11 -1.53 -10.99 0.92
CA GLN A 11 -2.56 -10.91 1.96
C GLN A 11 -2.29 -9.80 3.00
N ASN A 12 -1.43 -8.83 2.68
CA ASN A 12 -0.96 -7.80 3.61
C ASN A 12 -1.99 -6.69 3.84
N GLY A 13 -3.21 -6.86 3.30
CA GLY A 13 -4.32 -5.94 3.53
C GLY A 13 -4.05 -4.52 3.06
N CYS A 14 -3.16 -4.31 2.10
CA CYS A 14 -2.73 -2.97 1.68
C CYS A 14 -3.91 -2.16 1.13
N VAL A 15 -4.49 -1.29 1.95
CA VAL A 15 -5.47 -0.29 1.51
C VAL A 15 -4.75 1.05 1.40
N CYS A 16 -4.40 1.45 0.18
CA CYS A 16 -3.73 2.73 -0.07
C CYS A 16 -4.74 3.89 -0.05
N GLY A 17 -4.62 4.77 0.94
CA GLY A 17 -5.26 6.09 0.94
C GLY A 17 -5.25 6.76 2.30
N GLN A 18 -5.03 8.09 2.33
CA GLN A 18 -5.89 8.93 3.18
C GLN A 18 -7.33 8.58 2.82
N SER A 19 -8.29 8.51 3.75
CA SER A 19 -9.69 8.08 3.53
C SER A 19 -10.39 8.77 2.34
N LEU A 20 -10.03 8.40 1.11
CA LEU A 20 -10.53 8.96 -0.13
C LEU A 20 -11.70 8.08 -0.52
N GLY A 21 -12.92 8.60 -0.37
CA GLY A 21 -14.14 7.85 -0.68
C GLY A 21 -14.54 6.85 0.40
N GLU A 22 -14.28 7.15 1.69
CA GLU A 22 -14.92 6.40 2.77
C GLU A 22 -16.43 6.67 2.76
N VAL A 23 -17.20 5.76 2.17
CA VAL A 23 -18.66 5.88 2.11
C VAL A 23 -19.27 5.28 3.38
N ARG A 24 -19.95 6.11 4.18
CA ARG A 24 -20.74 5.67 5.32
C ARG A 24 -22.22 5.78 5.01
N VAL A 25 -22.90 4.64 4.89
CA VAL A 25 -24.36 4.61 4.68
C VAL A 25 -25.05 4.35 6.01
N PRO A 26 -25.86 5.29 6.53
CA PRO A 26 -26.67 5.04 7.72
C PRO A 26 -27.73 3.97 7.42
N HIS A 27 -27.95 3.03 8.35
CA HIS A 27 -28.95 1.96 8.21
C HIS A 27 -30.40 2.43 8.40
N ARG A 28 -30.70 3.71 8.14
CA ARG A 28 -32.04 4.31 8.30
C ARG A 28 -32.32 5.30 7.16
N GLY A 29 -33.57 5.31 6.70
CA GLY A 29 -34.03 6.16 5.60
C GLY A 29 -33.92 5.46 4.26
N ASN A 30 -33.63 6.22 3.19
CA ASN A 30 -33.45 5.67 1.85
C ASN A 30 -32.08 5.00 1.71
N VAL A 31 -31.97 3.78 2.22
CA VAL A 31 -30.72 3.00 2.24
C VAL A 31 -30.32 2.57 0.84
N VAL A 32 -31.27 2.18 0.00
CA VAL A 32 -30.99 1.61 -1.33
C VAL A 32 -30.31 2.64 -2.23
N ASP A 33 -30.88 3.83 -2.38
CA ASP A 33 -30.31 4.86 -3.26
C ASP A 33 -28.94 5.34 -2.75
N ARG A 34 -28.78 5.47 -1.43
CA ARG A 34 -27.50 5.87 -0.81
C ARG A 34 -26.40 4.82 -0.95
N VAL A 35 -26.75 3.53 -0.98
CA VAL A 35 -25.77 2.48 -1.28
C VAL A 35 -25.35 2.53 -2.74
N ILE A 36 -26.29 2.78 -3.66
CA ILE A 36 -26.02 2.88 -5.10
C ILE A 36 -25.10 4.07 -5.39
N GLU A 37 -25.44 5.26 -4.88
CA GLU A 37 -24.59 6.45 -5.03
C GLU A 37 -23.20 6.23 -4.44
N GLY A 38 -23.13 5.67 -3.22
CA GLY A 38 -21.87 5.33 -2.58
C GLY A 38 -21.02 4.32 -3.37
N ALA A 39 -21.64 3.38 -4.07
CA ALA A 39 -20.92 2.45 -4.93
C ALA A 39 -20.28 3.19 -6.13
N TYR A 40 -21.00 4.12 -6.76
CA TYR A 40 -20.46 4.92 -7.86
C TYR A 40 -19.33 5.86 -7.44
N GLU A 41 -19.41 6.45 -6.24
CA GLU A 41 -18.31 7.25 -5.69
C GLU A 41 -17.04 6.41 -5.49
N VAL A 42 -17.18 5.18 -4.98
CA VAL A 42 -16.06 4.25 -4.80
C VAL A 42 -15.45 3.87 -6.15
N VAL A 43 -16.27 3.69 -7.20
CA VAL A 43 -15.78 3.38 -8.55
C VAL A 43 -14.81 4.44 -9.07
N GLY A 44 -15.14 5.73 -8.91
CA GLY A 44 -14.28 6.83 -9.34
C GLY A 44 -12.95 6.95 -8.58
N VAL A 45 -12.82 6.30 -7.42
CA VAL A 45 -11.55 6.27 -6.67
C VAL A 45 -10.60 5.18 -7.21
N PHE A 46 -11.11 4.12 -7.82
CA PHE A 46 -10.27 3.04 -8.34
C PHE A 46 -9.33 3.50 -9.44
N ASP A 47 -9.80 4.36 -10.36
CA ASP A 47 -8.96 4.91 -11.43
C ASP A 47 -7.73 5.62 -10.86
N ARG A 48 -7.93 6.42 -9.80
CA ARG A 48 -6.84 7.13 -9.11
C ARG A 48 -5.87 6.17 -8.42
N ILE A 49 -6.37 5.07 -7.85
CA ILE A 49 -5.52 4.04 -7.22
C ILE A 49 -4.68 3.34 -8.29
N GLU A 50 -5.28 2.99 -9.43
CA GLU A 50 -4.61 2.38 -10.56
C GLU A 50 -3.53 3.29 -11.15
N GLU A 51 -3.83 4.58 -11.36
CA GLU A 51 -2.85 5.57 -11.80
C GLU A 51 -1.63 5.64 -10.86
N LYS A 52 -1.84 5.60 -9.55
CA LYS A 52 -0.72 5.61 -8.58
C LYS A 52 0.08 4.32 -8.63
N ARG A 53 -0.58 3.17 -8.75
CA ARG A 53 0.08 1.88 -8.95
C ARG A 53 0.96 1.93 -10.20
N ASP A 54 0.41 2.37 -11.32
CA ASP A 54 1.11 2.40 -12.61
C ASP A 54 2.28 3.40 -12.61
N ALA A 55 2.10 4.56 -11.97
CA ALA A 55 3.18 5.51 -11.74
C ALA A 55 4.33 4.90 -10.90
N MET A 56 4.01 4.13 -9.87
CA MET A 56 5.03 3.43 -9.07
C MET A 56 5.68 2.28 -9.84
N GLN A 57 4.92 1.51 -10.63
CA GLN A 57 5.44 0.40 -11.43
C GLN A 57 6.36 0.87 -12.58
N SER A 58 6.08 2.04 -13.16
CA SER A 58 6.92 2.63 -14.22
C SER A 58 8.25 3.18 -13.70
N LEU A 59 8.37 3.45 -12.39
CA LEU A 59 9.60 3.97 -11.79
C LEU A 59 10.53 2.84 -11.34
N VAL A 60 11.60 2.59 -12.10
CA VAL A 60 12.66 1.66 -11.71
C VAL A 60 13.51 2.27 -10.59
N LEU A 61 13.66 1.56 -9.47
CA LEU A 61 14.56 1.95 -8.40
C LEU A 61 15.93 1.29 -8.53
N PRO A 62 17.01 2.06 -8.71
CA PRO A 62 18.36 1.54 -8.59
C PRO A 62 18.64 1.13 -7.12
N PRO A 63 19.60 0.21 -6.88
CA PRO A 63 19.94 -0.28 -5.55
C PRO A 63 20.11 0.80 -4.45
N PRO A 64 20.84 1.92 -4.67
CA PRO A 64 20.98 2.95 -3.63
C PRO A 64 19.65 3.63 -3.28
N ALA A 65 18.78 3.87 -4.27
CA ALA A 65 17.46 4.44 -4.02
C ALA A 65 16.57 3.46 -3.23
N ARG A 66 16.66 2.16 -3.53
CA ARG A 66 15.90 1.11 -2.81
C ARG A 66 16.32 1.02 -1.35
N GLN A 67 17.63 1.15 -1.08
CA GLN A 67 18.15 1.24 0.28
C GLN A 67 17.71 2.52 0.99
N ALA A 68 17.74 3.68 0.31
CA ALA A 68 17.26 4.93 0.87
C ALA A 68 15.77 4.88 1.24
N LEU A 69 14.94 4.24 0.40
CA LEU A 69 13.52 4.02 0.69
C LEU A 69 13.32 3.14 1.93
N ALA A 70 14.06 2.04 2.03
CA ALA A 70 14.01 1.16 3.20
C ALA A 70 14.45 1.89 4.48
N GLN A 71 15.54 2.66 4.41
CA GLN A 71 16.01 3.45 5.54
C GLN A 71 14.98 4.48 5.98
N ALA A 72 14.39 5.20 5.02
CA ALA A 72 13.33 6.15 5.30
C ALA A 72 12.12 5.48 5.96
N ALA A 73 11.76 4.26 5.54
CA ALA A 73 10.66 3.50 6.15
C ALA A 73 10.97 3.07 7.60
N LEU A 74 12.19 2.64 7.90
CA LEU A 74 12.61 2.30 9.27
C LEU A 74 12.62 3.53 10.16
N THR A 75 13.23 4.62 9.71
CA THR A 75 13.26 5.89 10.43
C THR A 75 11.83 6.42 10.65
N TYR A 76 10.93 6.28 9.67
CA TYR A 76 9.54 6.70 9.83
C TYR A 76 8.79 5.90 10.92
N ARG A 77 9.04 4.60 11.04
CA ARG A 77 8.33 3.73 12.00
C ARG A 77 8.94 3.75 13.41
N TYR A 78 10.26 3.69 13.49
CA TYR A 78 10.98 3.48 14.75
C TYR A 78 11.74 4.73 15.22
N GLY A 79 11.82 5.78 14.40
CA GLY A 79 12.67 6.94 14.65
C GLY A 79 14.16 6.63 14.51
N ASP A 80 14.98 7.49 15.13
CA ASP A 80 16.44 7.37 15.17
C ASP A 80 16.94 6.49 16.33
N GLU A 81 16.03 5.96 17.15
CA GLU A 81 16.34 5.05 18.26
C GLU A 81 16.57 3.61 17.78
N HIS A 82 16.44 2.64 18.69
CA HIS A 82 16.67 1.23 18.40
C HIS A 82 15.69 0.69 17.34
N GLN A 83 16.24 0.33 16.18
CA GLN A 83 15.51 -0.32 15.09
C GLN A 83 15.66 -1.85 15.24
N PRO A 84 14.57 -2.61 15.49
CA PRO A 84 14.64 -4.05 15.74
C PRO A 84 14.91 -4.88 14.46
N VAL A 85 14.84 -4.24 13.29
CA VAL A 85 15.02 -4.85 11.97
C VAL A 85 15.90 -3.96 11.11
N THR A 86 16.69 -4.58 10.23
CA THR A 86 17.61 -3.87 9.34
C THR A 86 16.97 -3.56 7.99
N THR A 87 17.61 -2.67 7.22
CA THR A 87 17.19 -2.39 5.84
C THR A 87 17.27 -3.64 4.96
N ALA A 88 18.19 -4.57 5.22
CA ALA A 88 18.30 -5.83 4.50
C ALA A 88 17.11 -6.75 4.78
N ASP A 89 16.67 -6.84 6.04
CA ASP A 89 15.53 -7.67 6.43
C ASP A 89 14.27 -7.21 5.70
N ILE A 90 13.99 -5.91 5.75
CA ILE A 90 12.78 -5.36 5.11
C ILE A 90 12.86 -5.30 3.58
N LEU A 91 14.04 -5.43 2.99
CA LEU A 91 14.20 -5.47 1.52
C LEU A 91 14.19 -6.88 0.94
N THR A 92 14.23 -7.91 1.78
CA THR A 92 14.27 -9.31 1.36
C THR A 92 12.87 -9.76 0.93
N PRO A 93 12.63 -10.04 -0.37
CA PRO A 93 11.33 -10.50 -0.82
C PRO A 93 11.03 -11.89 -0.27
N ARG A 94 9.81 -12.11 0.24
CA ARG A 94 9.37 -13.43 0.74
C ARG A 94 9.00 -14.41 -0.37
N ARG A 95 8.82 -13.92 -1.60
CA ARG A 95 8.35 -14.69 -2.77
C ARG A 95 8.88 -14.11 -4.08
N ARG A 96 8.79 -14.91 -5.14
CA ARG A 96 9.38 -14.60 -6.46
C ARG A 96 8.72 -13.40 -7.16
N GLU A 97 7.43 -13.20 -6.93
CA GLU A 97 6.61 -12.15 -7.52
C GLU A 97 7.00 -10.74 -7.04
N ASP A 98 7.83 -10.65 -5.99
CA ASP A 98 8.26 -9.39 -5.37
C ASP A 98 9.71 -9.01 -5.70
N TYR A 99 10.37 -9.78 -6.58
CA TYR A 99 11.73 -9.47 -7.07
C TYR A 99 11.76 -8.33 -8.10
N GLY A 100 10.63 -7.67 -8.32
CA GLY A 100 10.55 -6.47 -9.16
C GLY A 100 11.55 -5.40 -8.71
N LYS A 101 12.00 -4.62 -9.68
CA LYS A 101 12.98 -3.54 -9.50
C LYS A 101 12.31 -2.16 -9.46
N ASP A 102 11.00 -2.11 -9.57
CA ASP A 102 10.19 -0.91 -9.55
C ASP A 102 9.81 -0.47 -8.12
N LEU A 103 9.34 0.77 -8.00
CA LEU A 103 8.92 1.36 -6.73
C LEU A 103 7.77 0.60 -6.08
N TRP A 104 6.83 0.11 -6.89
CA TRP A 104 5.70 -0.63 -6.37
C TRP A 104 6.15 -1.93 -5.69
N SER A 105 6.99 -2.73 -6.35
CA SER A 105 7.54 -3.97 -5.80
C SER A 105 8.38 -3.74 -4.54
N ALA A 106 9.23 -2.70 -4.54
CA ALA A 106 10.02 -2.33 -3.37
C ALA A 106 9.15 -1.90 -2.18
N TYR A 107 8.15 -1.05 -2.44
CA TYR A 107 7.20 -0.58 -1.42
C TYR A 107 6.41 -1.75 -0.80
N GLN A 108 5.88 -2.66 -1.63
CA GLN A 108 5.13 -3.82 -1.14
C GLN A 108 6.00 -4.75 -0.28
N THR A 109 7.25 -4.98 -0.68
CA THR A 109 8.20 -5.81 0.09
C THR A 109 8.48 -5.21 1.46
N ILE A 110 8.82 -3.91 1.48
CA ILE A 110 9.09 -3.17 2.72
C ILE A 110 7.88 -3.21 3.64
N GLN A 111 6.69 -2.89 3.12
CA GLN A 111 5.47 -2.86 3.92
C GLN A 111 5.15 -4.24 4.51
N GLU A 112 5.20 -5.31 3.71
CA GLU A 112 4.90 -6.66 4.20
C GLU A 112 5.88 -7.09 5.30
N ASN A 113 7.17 -6.87 5.10
CA ASN A 113 8.18 -7.22 6.08
C ASN A 113 8.04 -6.37 7.35
N MET A 114 7.73 -5.07 7.23
CA MET A 114 7.45 -4.22 8.38
C MET A 114 6.21 -4.65 9.17
N LEU A 115 5.18 -5.18 8.51
CA LEU A 115 3.99 -5.74 9.19
C LEU A 115 4.30 -7.07 9.88
N LYS A 116 5.23 -7.86 9.34
CA LYS A 116 5.62 -9.17 9.87
C LYS A 116 6.81 -9.16 10.83
N GLY A 117 7.39 -7.97 11.09
CA GLY A 117 8.48 -7.79 12.06
C GLY A 117 9.88 -8.07 11.50
N GLY A 118 10.08 -7.87 10.18
CA GLY A 118 11.28 -8.28 9.45
C GLY A 118 10.98 -9.50 8.59
#